data_AF-A0A818SGK4-F1
#
_entry.id   AF-A0A818SGK4-F1
#
_cell.length_a   1.000
_cell.length_b   1.000
_cell.length_c   1.000
_cell.angle_alpha   90.00
_cell.angle_beta   90.00
_cell.angle_gamma   90.00
#
_symmetry.space_group_name_H-M   'P 1'
#
loop_
_entity.id
_entity.type
_entity.pdbx_description
1 polymer ?
#
loop_
_entity_poly.entity_id
_entity_poly.type
_entity_poly.pdbx_seq_one_letter_code
_entity_poly.pdbx_strand_id
1 'polypeptide(L)'
;MPDLNMIAETTDETELSRLLQLVLGCAVSCDRKQYYIEHIMLLEESVQHVLMNAIQELMVKEIRKNNEEYSELGDQLKHALEELNRVVEAKEEIEHRCRELDLQISTLQDDKFGLIQETTRLNERLQQYENAEDAESIPRSRYKTLQERIQSQQEEIFKLETSN
;
A
#
# COMPACT_ATOMS: atom_id res chain seq x y z
N MET A 1 36.17 21.19 -12.30
CA MET A 1 37.21 20.46 -13.06
C MET A 1 37.82 21.43 -14.06
N PRO A 2 39.10 21.25 -14.44
CA PRO A 2 39.76 22.07 -15.46
C PRO A 2 39.16 21.83 -16.85
N ASP A 3 39.02 22.88 -17.66
CA ASP A 3 38.53 22.81 -19.03
C ASP A 3 39.68 22.53 -20.01
N LEU A 4 39.72 21.30 -20.52
CA LEU A 4 40.78 20.84 -21.42
C LEU A 4 40.71 21.49 -22.80
N ASN A 5 39.54 21.94 -23.24
CA ASN A 5 39.39 22.56 -24.57
C ASN A 5 40.01 23.95 -24.56
N MET A 6 39.82 24.72 -23.48
CA MET A 6 40.46 26.03 -23.31
C MET A 6 41.99 25.93 -23.20
N ILE A 7 42.51 24.86 -22.59
CA ILE A 7 43.95 24.61 -22.58
C ILE A 7 44.45 24.32 -24.00
N ALA A 8 43.77 23.44 -24.73
CA ALA A 8 44.20 22.99 -26.05
C ALA A 8 44.10 24.08 -27.14
N GLU A 9 43.05 24.90 -27.11
CA GLU A 9 42.76 25.88 -28.16
C GLU A 9 43.40 27.24 -27.88
N THR A 10 43.39 27.69 -26.62
CA THR A 10 43.82 29.06 -26.27
C THR A 10 45.06 29.11 -25.39
N THR A 11 45.62 27.95 -25.00
CA THR A 11 46.71 27.87 -24.00
C THR A 11 46.35 28.68 -22.75
N ASP A 12 45.12 28.51 -22.26
CA ASP A 12 44.65 29.25 -21.10
C ASP A 12 45.45 28.86 -19.85
N GLU A 13 46.23 29.82 -19.32
CA GLU A 13 47.11 29.59 -18.17
C GLU A 13 46.32 29.27 -16.89
N THR A 14 45.08 29.75 -16.78
CA THR A 14 44.23 29.52 -15.60
C THR A 14 43.75 28.08 -15.56
N GLU A 15 43.25 27.57 -16.68
CA GLU A 15 42.81 26.18 -16.80
C GLU A 15 43.98 25.20 -16.75
N LEU A 16 45.14 25.58 -17.31
CA LEU A 16 46.37 24.80 -17.15
C LEU A 16 46.82 24.75 -15.68
N SER A 17 46.78 25.87 -14.97
CA SER A 17 47.08 25.94 -13.54
C SER A 17 46.13 25.05 -12.74
N ARG A 18 44.83 25.05 -13.05
CA ARG A 18 43.84 24.13 -12.44
C ARG A 18 44.14 22.67 -12.71
N LEU A 19 44.57 22.32 -13.92
CA LEU A 19 44.97 20.96 -14.27
C LEU A 19 46.21 20.52 -13.48
N LEU A 20 47.23 21.36 -13.40
CA LEU A 20 48.43 21.09 -12.61
C LEU A 20 48.12 20.99 -11.11
N GLN A 21 47.25 21.84 -10.59
CA GLN A 21 46.79 21.78 -9.20
C GLN A 21 46.04 20.47 -8.92
N LEU A 22 45.23 19.96 -9.86
CA LEU A 22 44.58 18.66 -9.74
C LEU A 22 45.60 17.51 -9.68
N VAL A 23 46.59 17.51 -10.58
CA VAL A 23 47.66 16.50 -10.60
C VAL A 23 48.47 16.55 -9.29
N LEU A 24 48.80 17.75 -8.81
CA LEU A 24 49.47 17.95 -7.53
C LEU A 24 48.63 17.39 -6.37
N GLY A 25 47.33 17.71 -6.34
CA GLY A 25 46.39 17.18 -5.35
C GLY A 25 46.37 15.64 -5.33
N CYS A 26 46.29 15.01 -6.50
CA CYS A 26 46.39 13.55 -6.60
C CYS A 26 47.73 13.02 -6.08
N ALA A 27 48.85 13.66 -6.41
CA ALA A 27 50.17 13.23 -5.97
C ALA A 27 50.34 13.30 -4.44
N VAL A 28 49.83 14.34 -3.79
CA VAL A 28 49.96 14.52 -2.34
C VAL A 28 48.90 13.78 -1.51
N SER A 29 47.84 13.28 -2.15
CA SER A 29 46.77 12.50 -1.50
C SER A 29 46.84 10.99 -1.78
N CYS A 30 47.74 10.52 -2.65
CA CYS A 30 47.86 9.10 -2.98
C CYS A 30 48.66 8.27 -1.95
N ASP A 31 48.66 6.94 -2.11
CA ASP A 31 49.40 6.01 -1.23
C ASP A 31 50.92 6.29 -1.20
N ARG A 32 51.47 6.83 -2.29
CA ARG A 32 52.89 7.20 -2.41
C ARG A 32 53.14 8.68 -2.10
N LYS A 33 52.22 9.37 -1.43
CA LYS A 33 52.36 10.81 -1.11
C LYS A 33 53.69 11.18 -0.47
N GLN A 34 54.24 10.32 0.39
CA GLN A 34 55.52 10.54 1.05
C GLN A 34 56.66 10.74 0.02
N TYR A 35 56.71 9.88 -0.99
CA TYR A 35 57.69 9.95 -2.09
C TYR A 35 57.58 11.28 -2.86
N TYR A 36 56.36 11.72 -3.17
CA TYR A 36 56.14 12.97 -3.91
C TYR A 36 56.42 14.21 -3.06
N ILE A 37 56.05 14.20 -1.78
CA ILE A 37 56.35 15.30 -0.84
C ILE A 37 57.87 15.45 -0.66
N GLU A 38 58.59 14.33 -0.48
CA GLU A 38 60.05 14.34 -0.39
C GLU A 38 60.70 14.90 -1.66
N HIS A 39 60.18 14.56 -2.85
CA HIS A 39 60.67 15.14 -4.11
C HIS A 39 60.39 16.64 -4.20
N ILE A 40 59.24 17.12 -3.72
CA ILE A 40 58.95 18.55 -3.65
C ILE A 40 59.97 19.27 -2.77
N MET A 41 60.36 18.68 -1.64
CA MET A 41 61.37 19.24 -0.74
C MET A 41 62.79 19.33 -1.33
N LEU A 42 63.05 18.68 -2.48
CA LEU A 42 64.31 18.79 -3.22
C LEU A 42 64.31 19.92 -4.27
N LEU A 43 63.16 20.56 -4.51
CA LEU A 43 63.03 21.68 -5.44
C LEU A 43 63.59 22.98 -4.84
N GLU A 44 63.67 24.03 -5.65
CA GLU A 44 64.03 25.38 -5.17
C GLU A 44 62.99 25.91 -4.17
N GLU A 45 63.45 26.63 -3.14
CA GLU A 45 62.62 27.19 -2.07
C GLU A 45 61.44 28.03 -2.60
N SER A 46 61.67 28.82 -3.65
CA SER A 46 60.63 29.61 -4.33
C SER A 46 59.50 28.73 -4.88
N VAL A 47 59.83 27.58 -5.48
CA VAL A 47 58.88 26.61 -6.03
C VAL A 47 58.18 25.83 -4.91
N GLN A 48 58.92 25.45 -3.87
CA GLN A 48 58.35 24.78 -2.68
C GLN A 48 57.24 25.61 -2.05
N HIS A 49 57.45 26.92 -1.88
CA HIS A 49 56.44 27.81 -1.30
C HIS A 49 55.18 27.91 -2.16
N VAL A 50 55.32 27.99 -3.49
CA VAL A 50 54.16 27.99 -4.41
C VAL A 50 53.37 26.69 -4.29
N LEU A 51 54.05 25.53 -4.29
CA LEU A 51 53.40 24.23 -4.17
C LEU A 51 52.75 24.04 -2.79
N MET A 52 53.40 24.47 -1.71
CA MET A 52 52.86 24.42 -0.37
C MET A 52 51.55 25.22 -0.26
N ASN A 53 51.52 26.44 -0.81
CA ASN A 53 50.31 27.26 -0.83
C ASN A 53 49.20 26.57 -1.64
N ALA A 54 49.53 25.98 -2.79
CA ALA A 54 48.57 25.26 -3.62
C ALA A 54 48.00 24.01 -2.91
N ILE A 55 48.82 23.28 -2.15
CA ILE A 55 48.40 22.12 -1.35
C ILE A 55 47.48 22.56 -0.21
N GLN A 56 47.84 23.63 0.50
CA GLN A 56 47.01 24.16 1.59
C GLN A 56 45.65 24.63 1.08
N GLU A 57 45.61 25.31 -0.06
CA GLU A 57 44.36 25.75 -0.68
C GLU A 57 43.46 24.56 -1.06
N LEU A 58 44.03 23.47 -1.59
CA LEU A 58 43.30 22.24 -1.90
C LEU A 58 42.67 21.62 -0.65
N MET A 59 43.43 21.47 0.44
CA MET A 59 42.93 20.90 1.68
C MET A 59 41.77 21.72 2.28
N VAL A 60 41.87 23.06 2.24
CA VAL A 60 40.79 23.94 2.74
C VAL A 60 39.54 23.82 1.86
N LYS A 61 39.70 23.76 0.53
CA LYS A 61 38.58 23.56 -0.40
C LYS A 61 37.91 22.20 -0.20
N GLU A 62 38.68 21.13 0.00
CA GLU A 62 38.14 19.79 0.30
C GLU A 62 37.34 19.77 1.60
N ILE A 63 37.87 20.35 2.68
CA ILE A 63 37.16 20.40 3.97
C ILE A 63 35.83 21.16 3.84
N ARG A 64 35.81 22.29 3.14
CA ARG A 64 34.58 23.07 2.92
C ARG A 64 33.55 22.29 2.11
N LYS A 65 33.97 21.69 0.99
CA LYS A 65 33.09 20.88 0.13
C LYS A 65 32.49 19.70 0.89
N ASN A 66 33.33 18.99 1.65
CA ASN A 66 32.87 17.88 2.47
C ASN A 66 31.83 18.35 3.50
N ASN A 67 32.08 19.45 4.21
CA ASN A 67 31.12 19.98 5.20
C ASN A 67 29.78 20.38 4.56
N GLU A 68 29.80 20.98 3.37
CA GLU A 68 28.59 21.30 2.61
C GLU A 68 27.83 20.03 2.21
N GLU A 69 28.53 19.01 1.69
CA GLU A 69 27.94 17.72 1.33
C GLU A 69 27.38 16.97 2.55
N TYR A 70 28.07 16.97 3.69
CA TYR A 70 27.58 16.37 4.94
C TYR A 70 26.35 17.10 5.49
N SER A 71 26.29 18.42 5.35
CA SER A 71 25.12 19.21 5.73
C SER A 71 23.92 18.89 4.84
N GLU A 72 24.11 18.88 3.52
CA GLU A 72 23.05 18.56 2.56
C GLU A 72 22.53 17.13 2.77
N LEU A 73 23.42 16.16 2.97
CA LEU A 73 23.05 14.79 3.27
C LEU A 73 22.27 14.68 4.60
N GLY A 74 22.64 15.48 5.60
CA GLY A 74 21.94 15.58 6.88
C GLY A 74 20.50 16.10 6.71
N ASP A 75 20.31 17.12 5.89
CA ASP A 75 18.99 17.69 5.59
C ASP A 75 18.12 16.71 4.79
N GLN A 76 18.70 16.02 3.80
CA GLN A 76 18.01 14.97 3.05
C GLN A 76 17.58 13.80 3.95
N LEU A 77 18.46 13.36 4.86
CA LEU A 77 18.14 12.31 5.82
C LEU A 77 17.01 12.73 6.75
N LYS A 78 17.03 13.97 7.25
CA LYS A 78 15.96 14.50 8.10
C LYS A 78 14.62 14.53 7.35
N HIS A 79 14.60 15.02 6.12
CA HIS A 79 13.40 15.02 5.29
C HIS A 79 12.85 13.60 5.07
N ALA A 80 13.73 12.65 4.73
CA ALA A 80 13.34 11.25 4.52
C ALA A 80 12.74 10.62 5.80
N LEU A 81 13.27 10.94 6.97
CA LEU A 81 12.72 10.47 8.26
C LEU A 81 11.33 11.07 8.54
N GLU A 82 11.13 12.36 8.25
CA GLU A 82 9.84 13.02 8.41
C GLU A 82 8.79 12.41 7.46
N GLU A 83 9.16 12.13 6.21
CA GLU A 83 8.29 11.49 5.24
C GLU A 83 7.95 10.04 5.62
N LEU A 84 8.94 9.28 6.10
CA LEU A 84 8.73 7.94 6.62
C LEU A 84 7.73 7.93 7.78
N ASN A 85 7.88 8.84 8.74
CA ASN A 85 6.95 8.95 9.87
C ASN A 85 5.52 9.24 9.41
N ARG A 86 5.33 10.16 8.45
CA ARG A 86 4.00 10.45 7.89
C ARG A 86 3.37 9.22 7.21
N VAL A 87 4.17 8.45 6.48
CA VAL A 87 3.70 7.21 5.82
C VAL A 87 3.34 6.15 6.86
N VAL A 88 4.11 6.02 7.94
CA VAL A 88 3.81 5.10 9.04
C VAL A 88 2.50 5.48 9.72
N GLU A 89 2.30 6.74 10.07
CA GLU A 89 1.05 7.22 10.68
C GLU A 89 -0.16 6.96 9.77
N ALA A 90 -0.06 7.29 8.48
CA ALA A 90 -1.14 7.03 7.52
C ALA A 90 -1.44 5.54 7.36
N LYS A 91 -0.40 4.68 7.39
CA LYS A 91 -0.56 3.23 7.36
C LYS A 91 -1.31 2.74 8.60
N GLU A 92 -0.95 3.22 9.79
CA GLU A 92 -1.61 2.83 11.04
C GLU A 92 -3.09 3.24 11.07
N GLU A 93 -3.42 4.42 10.55
CA GLU A 93 -4.82 4.88 10.41
C GLU A 93 -5.62 3.97 9.47
N ILE A 94 -5.05 3.60 8.33
CA ILE A 94 -5.70 2.69 7.37
C ILE A 94 -5.89 1.31 8.01
N GLU A 95 -4.88 0.77 8.69
CA GLU A 95 -4.97 -0.52 9.38
C GLU A 95 -6.05 -0.50 10.48
N HIS A 96 -6.16 0.60 11.23
CA HIS A 96 -7.23 0.78 12.22
C HIS A 96 -8.60 0.70 11.56
N ARG A 97 -8.80 1.45 10.47
CA ARG A 97 -10.07 1.49 9.76
C ARG A 97 -10.42 0.16 9.10
N CYS A 98 -9.44 -0.58 8.61
CA CYS A 98 -9.63 -1.95 8.12
C CYS A 98 -10.16 -2.86 9.23
N ARG A 99 -9.55 -2.83 10.43
CA ARG A 99 -10.02 -3.63 11.57
C ARG A 99 -11.46 -3.27 11.98
N GLU A 100 -11.81 -1.99 11.96
CA GLU A 100 -13.18 -1.55 12.24
C GLU A 100 -14.18 -2.06 11.21
N LEU A 101 -13.81 -2.02 9.93
CA LEU A 101 -14.64 -2.55 8.84
C LEU A 101 -14.81 -4.07 8.94
N ASP A 102 -13.74 -4.81 9.27
CA ASP A 102 -13.80 -6.26 9.48
C ASP A 102 -14.76 -6.63 10.63
N LEU A 103 -14.73 -5.86 11.72
CA LEU A 103 -15.67 -6.04 12.83
C LEU A 103 -17.12 -5.78 12.39
N GLN A 104 -17.37 -4.69 11.65
CA GLN A 104 -18.70 -4.38 11.12
C GLN A 104 -19.22 -5.47 10.18
N ILE A 105 -18.35 -6.01 9.32
CA ILE A 105 -18.69 -7.12 8.43
C ILE A 105 -19.08 -8.35 9.26
N SER A 106 -18.30 -8.69 10.30
CA SER A 106 -18.63 -9.82 11.19
C SER A 106 -19.99 -9.64 11.84
N THR A 107 -20.29 -8.46 12.39
CA THR A 107 -21.60 -8.20 13.03
C THR A 107 -22.75 -8.30 12.03
N LEU A 108 -22.58 -7.76 10.82
CA LEU A 108 -23.61 -7.83 9.78
C LEU A 108 -23.81 -9.27 9.27
N GLN A 109 -22.77 -10.09 9.27
CA GLN A 109 -22.88 -11.51 8.93
C GLN A 109 -23.68 -12.29 9.98
N ASP A 110 -23.45 -12.02 11.27
CA ASP A 110 -24.22 -12.62 12.36
C ASP A 110 -25.70 -12.22 12.29
N ASP A 111 -25.99 -10.94 12.09
CA ASP A 111 -27.36 -10.42 11.92
C ASP A 111 -28.06 -11.04 10.71
N LYS A 112 -27.36 -11.12 9.57
CA LYS A 112 -27.86 -11.78 8.36
C LYS A 112 -28.21 -13.24 8.64
N PHE A 113 -27.35 -13.96 9.36
CA PHE A 113 -27.60 -15.36 9.70
C PHE A 113 -28.80 -15.51 10.64
N GLY A 114 -28.95 -14.61 11.61
CA GLY A 114 -30.13 -14.52 12.49
C GLY A 114 -31.42 -14.31 11.70
N LEU A 115 -31.43 -13.34 10.77
CA LEU A 115 -32.59 -13.05 9.91
C LEU A 115 -32.94 -14.22 8.99
N ILE A 116 -31.95 -14.94 8.46
CA ILE A 116 -32.18 -16.14 7.64
C ILE A 116 -32.86 -17.23 8.46
N GLN A 117 -32.41 -17.46 9.70
CA GLN A 117 -33.04 -18.43 10.60
C GLN A 117 -34.49 -18.03 10.92
N GLU A 118 -34.74 -16.76 11.23
CA GLU A 118 -36.08 -16.28 11.51
C GLU A 118 -37.01 -16.41 10.30
N THR A 119 -36.53 -16.02 9.11
CA THR A 119 -37.26 -16.18 7.84
C THR A 119 -37.61 -17.64 7.57
N THR A 120 -36.67 -18.56 7.81
CA THR A 120 -36.90 -20.01 7.65
C THR A 120 -37.98 -20.49 8.61
N ARG A 121 -37.90 -20.11 9.89
CA ARG A 121 -38.89 -20.46 10.92
C ARG A 121 -40.29 -19.92 10.60
N LEU A 122 -40.38 -18.69 10.08
CA LEU A 122 -41.66 -18.09 9.68
C LEU A 122 -42.25 -18.79 8.45
N ASN A 123 -41.42 -19.14 7.47
CA ASN A 123 -41.85 -19.91 6.29
C ASN A 123 -42.36 -21.31 6.68
N GLU A 124 -41.67 -22.00 7.59
CA GLU A 124 -42.15 -23.30 8.12
C GLU A 124 -43.51 -23.17 8.80
N ARG A 125 -43.73 -22.10 9.58
CA ARG A 125 -45.04 -21.82 10.20
C ARG A 125 -46.10 -21.52 9.15
N LEU A 126 -45.78 -20.74 8.11
CA LEU A 126 -46.72 -20.46 7.02
C LEU A 126 -47.12 -21.74 6.28
N GLN A 127 -46.16 -22.59 5.94
CA GLN A 127 -46.43 -23.89 5.33
C GLN A 127 -47.33 -24.76 6.22
N GLN A 128 -47.17 -24.73 7.56
CA GLN A 128 -48.06 -25.45 8.46
C GLN A 128 -49.51 -24.94 8.39
N TYR A 129 -49.72 -23.62 8.26
CA TYR A 129 -51.06 -23.05 8.10
C TYR A 129 -51.67 -23.40 6.73
N GLU A 130 -50.90 -23.30 5.64
CA GLU A 130 -51.36 -23.68 4.29
C GLU A 130 -51.79 -25.15 4.24
N ASN A 131 -50.99 -26.05 4.84
CA ASN A 131 -51.33 -27.47 4.94
C ASN A 131 -52.58 -27.71 5.82
N ALA A 132 -52.84 -26.87 6.82
CA ALA A 132 -54.02 -26.97 7.69
C ALA A 132 -55.30 -26.47 7.00
N GLU A 133 -55.23 -25.42 6.18
CA GLU A 133 -56.36 -24.98 5.34
C GLU A 133 -56.77 -26.07 4.33
N ASP A 134 -55.79 -26.78 3.75
CA ASP A 134 -56.07 -27.94 2.90
C ASP A 134 -56.70 -29.12 3.68
N ALA A 135 -56.35 -29.29 4.96
CA ALA A 135 -57.00 -30.27 5.82
C ALA A 135 -58.46 -29.90 6.13
N GLU A 136 -58.81 -28.61 6.19
CA GLU A 136 -60.18 -28.11 6.37
C GLU A 136 -61.06 -28.27 5.11
N SER A 137 -60.44 -28.46 3.95
CA SER A 137 -61.12 -28.90 2.71
C SER A 137 -61.63 -30.35 2.80
N ILE A 138 -60.98 -31.21 3.62
CA ILE A 138 -61.33 -32.63 3.75
C ILE A 138 -62.76 -32.82 4.33
N PRO A 139 -63.17 -32.16 5.43
CA PRO A 139 -64.56 -32.19 5.91
C PRO A 139 -65.58 -31.71 4.86
N ARG A 140 -65.27 -30.66 4.10
CA ARG A 140 -66.16 -30.14 3.04
C ARG A 140 -66.32 -31.14 1.90
N SER A 141 -65.23 -31.79 1.48
CA SER A 141 -65.29 -32.85 0.45
C SER A 141 -66.15 -34.02 0.91
N ARG A 142 -66.00 -34.46 2.18
CA ARG A 142 -66.81 -35.54 2.75
C ARG A 142 -68.28 -35.17 2.87
N TYR A 143 -68.59 -33.95 3.26
CA TYR A 143 -69.97 -33.45 3.30
C TYR A 143 -70.61 -33.51 1.91
N LYS A 144 -69.88 -33.07 0.87
CA LYS A 144 -70.36 -33.14 -0.52
C LYS A 144 -70.61 -34.58 -0.97
N THR A 145 -69.69 -35.51 -0.70
CA THR A 145 -69.87 -36.94 -1.04
C THR A 145 -71.07 -37.55 -0.31
N LEU A 146 -71.29 -37.20 0.96
CA LEU A 146 -72.46 -37.66 1.72
C LEU A 146 -73.76 -37.09 1.14
N GLN A 147 -73.76 -35.82 0.73
CA GLN A 147 -74.91 -35.16 0.10
C GLN A 147 -75.28 -35.83 -1.23
N GLU A 148 -74.30 -36.13 -2.09
CA GLU A 148 -74.51 -36.87 -3.34
C GLU A 148 -75.09 -38.27 -3.07
N ARG A 149 -74.63 -38.94 -2.01
CA ARG A 149 -75.15 -40.27 -1.64
C ARG A 149 -76.58 -40.22 -1.13
N ILE A 150 -76.93 -39.22 -0.33
CA ILE A 150 -78.32 -38.98 0.11
C ILE A 150 -79.21 -38.75 -1.10
N GLN A 151 -78.77 -37.94 -2.06
CA GLN A 151 -79.56 -37.63 -3.25
C GLN A 151 -79.77 -38.87 -4.13
N SER A 152 -78.74 -39.70 -4.34
CA SER A 152 -78.87 -40.97 -5.03
C SER A 152 -79.86 -41.92 -4.34
N GLN A 153 -79.84 -41.98 -3.02
CA GLN A 153 -80.78 -42.81 -2.25
C GLN A 153 -82.21 -42.27 -2.31
N GLN A 154 -82.40 -40.94 -2.29
CA GLN A 154 -83.72 -40.33 -2.48
C GLN A 154 -84.27 -40.61 -3.89
N GLU A 155 -83.44 -40.55 -4.92
CA GLU A 155 -83.85 -40.92 -6.27
C GLU A 155 -84.22 -42.40 -6.38
N GLU A 156 -83.49 -43.28 -5.71
CA GLU A 156 -83.80 -44.71 -5.68
C GLU A 156 -85.09 -45.00 -4.92
N ILE A 157 -85.31 -44.36 -3.77
CA ILE A 157 -86.58 -44.40 -3.02
C ILE A 157 -87.72 -43.88 -3.89
N PHE A 158 -87.57 -42.73 -4.53
CA PHE A 158 -88.59 -42.16 -5.41
C PHE A 158 -88.93 -43.09 -6.58
N LYS A 159 -87.93 -43.71 -7.21
CA LYS A 159 -88.14 -44.73 -8.26
C LYS A 159 -88.88 -45.95 -7.73
N LEU A 160 -88.56 -46.43 -6.54
CA LEU A 160 -89.24 -47.56 -5.90
C LEU A 160 -90.68 -47.21 -5.52
N GLU A 161 -90.92 -46.01 -4.99
CA GLU A 161 -92.26 -45.50 -4.64
C GLU A 161 -93.16 -45.29 -5.87
N THR A 162 -92.57 -44.96 -7.02
CA THR A 162 -93.29 -44.79 -8.30
C THR A 162 -93.38 -46.06 -9.14
N SER A 163 -92.75 -47.16 -8.70
CA SER A 163 -92.79 -48.48 -9.37
C SER A 163 -93.77 -49.47 -8.70
N ASN A 164 -94.62 -48.99 -7.79
CA ASN A 164 -95.75 -49.69 -7.15
C ASN A 164 -97.07 -49.04 -7.55
#